data_AF-A0A642C2I2-F1
#
_entry.id   AF-A0A642C2I2-F1
#
_cell.length_a   1.000
_cell.length_b   1.000
_cell.length_c   1.000
_cell.angle_alpha   90.00
_cell.angle_beta   90.00
_cell.angle_gamma   90.00
#
_symmetry.space_group_name_H-M   'P 1'
#
loop_
_entity.id
_entity.type
_entity.pdbx_description
1 polymer ?
#
loop_
_entity_poly.entity_id
_entity_poly.type
_entity_poly.pdbx_seq_one_letter_code
_entity_poly.pdbx_strand_id
1 'polypeptide(L)' 'IMLRIQSDYELLRNGDTELIAHRYEKALFRKEGMHRYKDADGEFFARIICVEPEGKLILEDDAQKKRGYMFKEVEYLLI' A
#
# COMPACT_ATOMS: atom_id res chain seq x y z
N ILE A 1 -19.33 -3.91 -9.66
CA ILE A 1 -18.53 -4.51 -8.56
C ILE A 1 -18.31 -6.01 -8.79
N MET A 2 -19.36 -6.83 -8.94
CA MET A 2 -19.24 -8.28 -9.11
C MET A 2 -18.39 -8.73 -10.31
N LEU A 3 -18.51 -8.06 -11.46
CA LEU A 3 -17.70 -8.35 -12.66
C LEU A 3 -16.19 -8.11 -12.44
N ARG A 4 -15.81 -7.07 -11.69
CA ARG A 4 -14.40 -6.77 -11.41
C ARG A 4 -13.77 -7.83 -10.51
N ILE A 5 -14.51 -8.26 -9.48
CA ILE A 5 -14.08 -9.33 -8.57
C ILE A 5 -13.88 -10.64 -9.33
N GLN A 6 -14.81 -10.99 -10.23
CA GLN A 6 -14.67 -12.17 -11.08
C GLN A 6 -13.41 -12.09 -11.96
N SER A 7 -13.19 -10.99 -12.66
CA SER A 7 -12.00 -10.82 -13.51
C SER A 7 -10.69 -10.85 -12.71
N ASP A 8 -10.62 -10.17 -11.57
CA ASP A 8 -9.42 -10.16 -10.72
C ASP A 8 -9.16 -11.56 -10.13
N TYR A 9 -10.22 -12.34 -9.83
CA TYR A 9 -10.09 -13.72 -9.36
C TYR A 9 -9.63 -14.68 -10.46
N GLU A 10 -10.06 -14.50 -11.72
CA GLU A 10 -9.55 -15.30 -12.84
C GLU A 10 -8.07 -15.02 -13.13
N LEU A 11 -7.66 -13.74 -13.09
CA LEU A 11 -6.25 -13.35 -13.18
C LEU A 11 -5.42 -14.01 -12.06
N LEU A 12 -5.94 -14.01 -10.83
CA LEU A 12 -5.29 -14.66 -9.70
C LEU A 12 -5.17 -16.18 -9.91
N ARG A 13 -6.22 -16.83 -10.42
CA ARG A 13 -6.24 -18.26 -10.72
C ARG A 13 -5.22 -18.64 -11.80
N ASN A 14 -4.99 -17.76 -12.77
CA ASN A 14 -4.04 -17.97 -13.85
C ASN A 14 -2.59 -17.61 -13.46
N GLY A 15 -2.37 -17.04 -12.27
CA GLY A 15 -1.05 -16.60 -11.79
C GLY A 15 -0.64 -15.22 -12.30
N ASP A 16 -1.52 -14.49 -13.00
CA ASP A 16 -1.28 -13.16 -13.56
C ASP A 16 -1.42 -12.07 -12.47
N THR A 17 -0.59 -12.14 -11.43
CA THR A 17 -0.69 -11.26 -10.25
C THR A 17 -0.14 -9.86 -10.50
N GLU A 18 0.71 -9.66 -11.51
CA GLU A 18 1.30 -8.36 -11.84
C GLU A 18 0.24 -7.32 -12.21
N LEU A 19 -0.77 -7.74 -12.99
CA LEU A 19 -1.88 -6.87 -13.38
C LEU A 19 -2.74 -6.45 -12.18
N ILE A 20 -2.91 -7.36 -11.22
CA ILE A 20 -3.65 -7.08 -9.98
C ILE A 20 -2.85 -6.12 -9.11
N ALA A 21 -1.55 -6.34 -8.95
CA ALA A 21 -0.65 -5.48 -8.19
C ALA A 21 -0.60 -4.06 -8.76
N HIS A 22 -0.47 -3.92 -10.08
CA HIS A 22 -0.43 -2.61 -10.74
C HIS A 22 -1.75 -1.83 -10.59
N ARG A 23 -2.89 -2.52 -10.71
CA ARG A 23 -4.21 -1.92 -10.47
C ARG A 23 -4.34 -1.47 -9.02
N TYR A 24 -3.88 -2.28 -8.08
CA TYR A 24 -3.90 -1.96 -6.66
C TYR A 24 -3.02 -0.75 -6.35
N GLU A 25 -1.78 -0.71 -6.82
CA GLU A 25 -0.86 0.42 -6.63
C GLU A 25 -1.44 1.73 -7.17
N LYS A 26 -2.07 1.70 -8.35
CA LYS A 26 -2.73 2.88 -8.93
C LYS A 26 -3.92 3.38 -8.12
N ALA A 27 -4.60 2.48 -7.41
CA ALA A 27 -5.75 2.80 -6.59
C ALA A 27 -5.38 3.20 -5.15
N LEU A 28 -4.09 3.16 -4.78
CA LEU A 28 -3.64 3.55 -3.45
C LEU A 28 -3.99 5.02 -3.18
N PHE A 29 -4.70 5.23 -2.07
CA PHE A 29 -5.06 6.55 -1.60
C PHE A 29 -3.78 7.32 -1.23
N ARG A 30 -3.63 8.55 -1.76
CA ARG A 30 -2.47 9.44 -1.49
C ARG A 30 -1.11 8.79 -1.73
N LYS A 31 -1.01 7.96 -2.79
CA LYS A 31 0.25 7.32 -3.21
C LYS A 31 1.40 8.30 -3.51
N GLU A 32 1.06 9.55 -3.82
CA GLU A 32 2.04 10.60 -4.14
C GLU A 32 2.18 11.59 -2.97
N GLY A 33 3.42 11.99 -2.70
CA GLY A 33 3.74 12.98 -1.67
C GLY A 33 4.04 12.40 -0.29
N MET A 34 4.46 13.28 0.62
CA MET A 34 4.67 12.97 2.03
C MET A 34 3.39 13.21 2.82
N HIS A 35 2.96 12.22 3.58
CA HIS A 35 1.78 12.29 4.44
C HIS A 35 2.13 11.89 5.87
N ARG A 36 1.26 12.25 6.81
CA ARG A 36 1.44 11.97 8.22
C ARG A 36 0.85 10.61 8.57
N TYR A 37 1.68 9.75 9.12
CA TYR A 37 1.36 8.40 9.56
C TYR A 37 1.61 8.27 11.05
N LYS A 38 0.96 7.29 11.67
CA LYS A 38 1.17 6.91 13.07
C LYS A 38 1.36 5.41 13.18
N ASP A 39 2.46 5.00 13.78
CA ASP A 39 2.70 3.61 14.18
C ASP A 39 2.76 3.49 15.71
N ALA A 40 3.21 2.34 16.21
CA ALA A 40 3.36 2.10 17.65
C ALA A 40 4.41 3.01 18.32
N ASP A 41 5.40 3.50 17.58
CA ASP A 41 6.48 4.37 18.08
C ASP A 41 6.10 5.85 18.03
N GLY A 42 5.09 6.22 17.25
CA GLY A 42 4.51 7.56 17.24
C GLY A 42 4.17 8.05 15.85
N GLU A 43 4.18 9.36 15.67
CA GLU A 43 3.81 10.01 14.42
C GLU A 43 5.04 10.37 13.58
N PHE A 44 4.93 10.19 12.28
CA PHE A 44 6.00 10.50 11.34
C PHE A 44 5.45 10.92 9.97
N PHE A 45 6.30 11.57 9.18
CA PHE A 45 6.00 11.86 7.78
C PHE A 45 6.67 10.81 6.90
N ALA A 46 5.92 10.26 5.96
CA ALA A 46 6.44 9.32 4.99
C ALA A 46 5.70 9.37 3.65
N ARG A 47 6.31 8.81 2.63
CA ARG A 47 5.71 8.54 1.32
C ARG A 47 5.55 7.04 1.12
N ILE A 48 4.53 6.65 0.35
CA ILE A 48 4.37 5.25 -0.05
C ILE A 48 5.37 4.96 -1.18
N ILE A 49 6.21 3.96 -1.00
CA ILE A 49 7.15 3.51 -2.03
C ILE A 49 6.51 2.42 -2.89
N CYS A 50 5.99 1.38 -2.24
CA CYS A 50 5.32 0.27 -2.90
C CYS A 50 4.56 -0.56 -1.86
N VAL A 51 3.83 -1.57 -2.35
CA VAL A 51 3.29 -2.64 -1.53
C VAL A 51 3.92 -3.94 -2.02
N GLU A 52 4.56 -4.67 -1.12
CA GLU A 52 5.17 -5.96 -1.43
C GLU A 52 4.09 -6.99 -1.79
N PRO A 53 4.42 -8.06 -2.55
CA PRO A 53 3.45 -9.08 -2.98
C PRO A 53 2.65 -9.72 -1.83
N GLU A 54 3.25 -9.76 -0.63
CA GLU A 54 2.65 -10.28 0.60
C GLU A 54 1.62 -9.33 1.23
N GLY A 55 1.45 -8.13 0.67
CA GLY A 55 0.54 -7.10 1.19
C GLY A 55 1.17 -6.13 2.18
N LYS A 56 2.50 -6.12 2.30
CA LYS A 56 3.24 -5.23 3.22
C LYS A 56 3.44 -3.86 2.59
N LEU A 57 2.96 -2.81 3.26
CA LEU A 57 3.09 -1.42 2.82
C LEU A 57 4.47 -0.88 3.17
N ILE A 58 5.23 -0.44 2.17
CA ILE A 58 6.55 0.16 2.36
C ILE A 58 6.42 1.68 2.36
N LEU A 59 6.75 2.27 3.50
CA LEU A 59 6.81 3.70 3.72
C LEU A 59 8.27 4.15 3.83
N GLU A 60 8.57 5.32 3.30
CA GLU A 60 9.88 5.95 3.43
C GLU A 60 9.73 7.34 4.03
N ASP A 61 10.44 7.60 5.12
CA ASP A 61 10.46 8.90 5.79
C ASP A 61 11.47 9.89 5.16
N ASP A 62 11.47 11.13 5.63
CA ASP A 62 12.38 12.19 5.16
C ASP A 62 13.87 11.84 5.37
N ALA A 63 14.18 11.02 6.37
CA ALA A 63 15.52 10.50 6.62
C ALA A 63 15.90 9.31 5.72
N GLN A 64 15.09 9.02 4.68
CA GLN A 64 15.23 7.88 3.76
C GLN A 64 15.17 6.52 4.48
N LYS A 65 14.62 6.46 5.69
CA LYS A 65 14.44 5.21 6.41
C LYS A 65 13.17 4.54 5.88
N LYS A 66 13.34 3.33 5.35
CA LYS A 66 12.24 2.49 4.91
C LYS A 66 11.67 1.70 6.08
N ARG A 67 10.35 1.70 6.19
CA ARG A 67 9.57 0.99 7.22
C ARG A 67 8.48 0.22 6.51
N GLY A 68 8.29 -1.04 6.90
CA GLY A 68 7.30 -1.90 6.26
C GLY A 68 6.25 -2.32 7.27
N TYR A 69 4.98 -2.15 6.92
CA TYR A 69 3.84 -2.36 7.80
C TYR A 69 2.82 -3.30 7.16
N MET A 70 2.34 -4.28 7.92
CA MET A 70 1.19 -5.10 7.57
C MET A 70 -0.12 -4.37 7.91
N PHE A 71 -1.23 -5.00 7.55
CA PHE A 71 -2.57 -4.46 7.76
C PHE A 71 -2.78 -4.05 9.24
N LYS A 72 -3.22 -2.79 9.44
CA LYS A 72 -3.47 -2.14 10.75
C LYS A 72 -2.24 -1.89 11.63
N GLU A 73 -1.02 -2.10 11.15
CA GLU A 73 0.18 -1.74 11.92
C GLU A 73 0.54 -0.24 11.81
N VAL A 74 -0.04 0.46 10.84
CA VAL A 74 0.13 1.90 10.64
C VAL A 74 -1.22 2.56 10.34
N GLU A 75 -1.45 3.70 10.96
CA GLU A 75 -2.63 4.52 10.77
C GLU A 75 -2.31 5.77 9.95
N TYR A 76 -3.24 6.16 9.09
CA TYR A 76 -3.18 7.41 8.37
C TYR A 76 -3.80 8.53 9.20
N LEU A 77 -3.08 9.64 9.40
CA LEU A 77 -3.61 10.81 10.12
C LEU A 77 -4.19 11.83 9.13
N LEU A 78 -5.51 11.99 9.17
CA LEU A 78 -6.22 13.05 8.43
C LEU A 78 -5.96 14.39 9.15
N ILE A 79 -5.43 15.36 8.41
CA ILE A 79 -5.34 16.76 8.83
C ILE A 79 -6.72 17.40 8.63
#